data_AF-A0A1N7PT05-F1
#
_entry.id   AF-A0A1N7PT05-F1
#
_cell.length_a   1.000
_cell.length_b   1.000
_cell.length_c   1.000
_cell.angle_alpha   90.00
_cell.angle_beta   90.00
_cell.angle_gamma   90.00
#
_symmetry.space_group_name_H-M   'P 1'
#
loop_
_entity.id
_entity.type
_entity.pdbx_description
1 polymer ?
#
loop_
_entity_poly.entity_id
_entity_poly.type
_entity_poly.pdbx_seq_one_letter_code
_entity_poly.pdbx_strand_id
1 'polypeptide(L)'
;MKTIISSVAAVLAASLAFSPMASAQESSNRVAAETDWSVFVEDSPKECWGVVPPKKTVNTKGGKPVQVRRSEILLFVTHRPSKAPEVMFMGGYPFAPGSTVELKVSTGQAFNLFTNGEGAWAGSPEDDAKIIAAMKAGADVTLTGRSSRGTQTEDTFSLMGFTAAMDEAAKRCK
;
A
#
# COMPACT_ATOMS: atom_id res chain seq x y z
N MET A 1 -49.98 14.67 -57.14
CA MET A 1 -50.80 13.55 -56.62
C MET A 1 -50.05 12.26 -56.92
N LYS A 2 -49.87 11.37 -55.92
CA LYS A 2 -49.22 10.02 -55.94
C LYS A 2 -47.70 9.92 -55.61
N THR A 3 -47.44 9.92 -54.29
CA THR A 3 -46.88 8.86 -53.41
C THR A 3 -45.98 7.71 -53.94
N ILE A 4 -45.07 7.26 -53.03
CA ILE A 4 -44.40 5.92 -52.82
C ILE A 4 -42.89 5.92 -53.23
N ILE A 5 -41.89 6.00 -52.32
CA ILE A 5 -41.35 5.11 -51.24
C ILE A 5 -40.48 3.93 -51.74
N SER A 6 -39.33 3.75 -51.05
CA SER A 6 -38.39 2.60 -50.97
C SER A 6 -37.19 2.56 -51.94
N SER A 7 -35.96 2.19 -51.57
CA SER A 7 -35.28 1.94 -50.28
C SER A 7 -33.76 1.86 -50.55
N VAL A 8 -33.00 2.43 -49.61
CA VAL A 8 -31.63 2.13 -49.10
C VAL A 8 -30.76 1.06 -49.79
N ALA A 9 -29.51 1.45 -50.09
CA ALA A 9 -28.33 0.60 -49.92
C ALA A 9 -27.10 1.46 -49.54
N ALA A 10 -27.01 1.85 -48.27
CA ALA A 10 -25.78 2.41 -47.70
C ALA A 10 -25.16 1.35 -46.80
N VAL A 11 -24.10 0.71 -47.28
CA VAL A 11 -23.28 -0.23 -46.52
C VAL A 11 -22.47 0.59 -45.51
N LEU A 12 -22.94 0.67 -44.26
CA LEU A 12 -22.13 1.14 -43.14
C LEU A 12 -21.19 0.00 -42.72
N ALA A 13 -19.91 0.15 -43.01
CA ALA A 13 -18.85 -0.66 -42.43
C ALA A 13 -18.75 -0.33 -40.92
N ALA A 14 -19.31 -1.20 -40.08
CA ALA A 14 -19.13 -1.13 -38.63
C ALA A 14 -17.72 -1.63 -38.27
N SER A 15 -16.79 -0.71 -38.07
CA SER A 15 -15.49 -0.99 -37.47
C SER A 15 -15.68 -1.31 -35.99
N LEU A 16 -15.67 -2.60 -35.64
CA LEU A 16 -15.63 -3.09 -34.26
C LEU A 16 -14.30 -2.63 -33.63
N ALA A 17 -14.37 -1.61 -32.78
CA ALA A 17 -13.25 -1.23 -31.93
C ALA A 17 -13.03 -2.33 -30.89
N PHE A 18 -11.98 -3.14 -31.09
CA PHE A 18 -11.43 -4.00 -30.04
C PHE A 18 -10.77 -3.09 -28.99
N SER A 19 -11.49 -2.78 -27.92
CA SER A 19 -10.86 -2.24 -26.71
C SER A 19 -10.12 -3.38 -26.01
N PRO A 20 -8.80 -3.30 -25.78
CA PRO A 20 -8.13 -4.29 -24.95
C PRO A 20 -8.71 -4.16 -23.53
N MET A 21 -9.40 -5.22 -23.06
CA MET A 21 -9.71 -5.37 -21.64
C MET A 21 -8.37 -5.40 -20.90
N ALA A 22 -8.09 -4.37 -20.12
CA ALA A 22 -7.02 -4.40 -19.15
C ALA A 22 -7.38 -5.43 -18.07
N SER A 23 -6.85 -6.64 -18.17
CA SER A 23 -6.92 -7.63 -17.11
C SER A 23 -6.03 -7.15 -15.96
N ALA A 24 -6.60 -6.97 -14.77
CA ALA A 24 -5.80 -6.80 -13.56
C ALA A 24 -4.94 -8.07 -13.37
N GLN A 25 -3.63 -7.91 -13.37
CA GLN A 25 -2.70 -9.03 -13.13
C GLN A 25 -2.76 -9.37 -11.64
N GLU A 26 -3.54 -10.38 -11.29
CA GLU A 26 -3.55 -10.93 -9.94
C GLU A 26 -2.29 -11.79 -9.76
N SER A 27 -1.47 -11.44 -8.77
CA SER A 27 -0.25 -12.19 -8.50
C SER A 27 -0.61 -13.55 -7.89
N SER A 28 -0.02 -14.63 -8.40
CA SER A 28 -0.31 -15.99 -7.94
C SER A 28 0.09 -16.25 -6.49
N ASN A 29 0.93 -15.39 -5.91
CA ASN A 29 1.38 -15.49 -4.54
C ASN A 29 0.50 -14.72 -3.53
N ARG A 30 -0.59 -14.08 -3.97
CA ARG A 30 -1.61 -13.50 -3.08
C ARG A 30 -2.52 -14.61 -2.56
N VAL A 31 -2.53 -14.84 -1.25
CA VAL A 31 -3.26 -15.94 -0.63
C VAL A 31 -4.53 -15.52 0.09
N ALA A 32 -4.65 -14.23 0.44
CA ALA A 32 -5.87 -13.68 1.05
C ALA A 32 -6.01 -12.17 0.78
N ALA A 33 -7.24 -11.69 0.93
CA ALA A 33 -7.60 -10.28 0.97
C ALA A 33 -8.54 -10.06 2.17
N GLU A 34 -8.03 -9.42 3.21
CA GLU A 34 -8.74 -9.15 4.46
C GLU A 34 -9.13 -7.67 4.50
N THR A 35 -10.29 -7.36 3.91
CA THR A 35 -10.76 -5.99 3.72
C THR A 35 -9.77 -5.12 2.94
N ASP A 36 -8.98 -4.28 3.62
CA ASP A 36 -8.02 -3.38 3.00
C ASP A 36 -6.62 -3.98 2.88
N TRP A 37 -6.36 -5.07 3.60
CA TRP A 37 -5.06 -5.73 3.65
C TRP A 37 -5.02 -6.94 2.71
N SER A 38 -3.88 -7.15 2.06
CA SER A 38 -3.63 -8.35 1.25
C SER A 38 -2.53 -9.18 1.89
N VAL A 39 -2.70 -10.50 1.89
CA VAL A 39 -1.69 -11.44 2.43
C VAL A 39 -1.04 -12.17 1.28
N PHE A 40 0.28 -12.27 1.33
CA PHE A 40 1.11 -12.95 0.36
C PHE A 40 2.02 -13.96 1.03
N VAL A 41 2.43 -14.98 0.26
CA VAL A 41 3.37 -16.02 0.70
C VAL A 41 4.39 -16.24 -0.40
N GLU A 42 5.66 -16.18 -0.03
CA GLU A 42 6.78 -16.64 -0.84
C GLU A 42 7.35 -17.90 -0.19
N ASP A 43 7.75 -18.90 -0.98
CA ASP A 43 8.21 -20.19 -0.43
C ASP A 43 9.74 -20.34 -0.42
N SER A 44 10.49 -19.47 -1.11
CA SER A 44 11.95 -19.59 -1.23
C SER A 44 12.66 -18.23 -1.35
N PRO A 45 13.14 -17.64 -0.24
CA PRO A 45 12.95 -18.09 1.15
C PRO A 45 11.51 -17.94 1.62
N LYS A 46 11.12 -18.71 2.65
CA LYS A 46 9.76 -18.62 3.21
C LYS A 46 9.53 -17.26 3.87
N GLU A 47 8.64 -16.46 3.30
CA GLU A 47 8.17 -15.19 3.88
C GLU A 47 6.66 -15.09 3.70
N CYS A 48 5.96 -14.60 4.72
CA CYS A 48 4.52 -14.31 4.61
C CYS A 48 4.28 -12.89 5.10
N TRP A 49 3.61 -12.06 4.32
CA TRP A 49 3.42 -10.66 4.69
C TRP A 49 2.00 -10.20 4.40
N GLY A 50 1.53 -9.31 5.27
CA GLY A 50 0.39 -8.46 4.97
C GLY A 50 0.88 -7.12 4.41
N VAL A 51 0.18 -6.61 3.41
CA VAL A 51 0.48 -5.31 2.79
C VAL A 51 -0.80 -4.50 2.55
N VAL A 52 -0.68 -3.18 2.70
CA VAL A 52 -1.77 -2.22 2.45
C VAL A 52 -1.23 -0.96 1.75
N PRO A 53 -1.94 -0.42 0.74
CA PRO A 53 -1.67 0.91 0.19
C PRO A 53 -2.36 2.01 1.04
N PRO A 54 -1.92 3.27 0.98
CA PRO A 54 -2.56 4.35 1.73
C PRO A 54 -3.96 4.64 1.18
N LYS A 55 -4.89 5.02 2.06
CA LYS A 55 -6.19 5.59 1.70
C LYS A 55 -6.10 7.07 1.34
N LYS A 56 -5.09 7.76 1.86
CA LYS A 56 -4.89 9.20 1.67
C LYS A 56 -3.41 9.54 1.72
N THR A 57 -2.98 10.44 0.84
CA THR A 57 -1.64 11.02 0.83
C THR A 57 -1.74 12.53 0.75
N VAL A 58 -1.02 13.23 1.61
CA VAL A 58 -0.83 14.68 1.58
C VAL A 58 0.64 14.98 1.40
N ASN A 59 0.99 15.85 0.45
CA ASN A 59 2.38 16.24 0.20
C ASN A 59 2.51 17.75 0.32
N THR A 60 3.48 18.21 1.10
CA THR A 60 3.74 19.64 1.29
C THR A 60 5.22 19.98 1.10
N LYS A 61 5.48 21.20 0.63
CA LYS A 61 6.84 21.76 0.57
C LYS A 61 6.79 23.22 1.00
N GLY A 62 7.55 23.55 2.05
CA GLY A 62 7.45 24.87 2.70
C GLY A 62 6.04 25.18 3.22
N GLY A 63 5.33 24.16 3.73
CA GLY A 63 3.97 24.30 4.26
C GLY A 63 2.86 24.41 3.21
N LYS A 64 3.18 24.40 1.91
CA LYS A 64 2.19 24.50 0.83
C LYS A 64 1.95 23.14 0.17
N PRO A 65 0.71 22.77 -0.18
CA PRO A 65 0.43 21.55 -0.93
C PRO A 65 1.16 21.52 -2.27
N VAL A 66 1.71 20.36 -2.62
CA VAL A 66 2.39 20.12 -3.90
C VAL A 66 1.95 18.80 -4.52
N GLN A 67 1.96 18.73 -5.84
CA GLN A 67 1.82 17.47 -6.56
C GLN A 67 3.19 16.84 -6.75
N VAL A 68 3.30 15.54 -6.49
CA VAL A 68 4.51 14.75 -6.68
C VAL A 68 4.16 13.44 -7.36
N ARG A 69 5.13 12.85 -8.05
CA ARG A 69 5.08 11.46 -8.50
C ARG A 69 5.97 10.65 -7.58
N ARG A 70 5.46 9.52 -7.11
CA ARG A 70 6.13 8.58 -6.19
C ARG A 70 6.03 7.19 -6.81
N SER A 71 6.96 6.31 -6.43
CA SER A 71 6.79 4.87 -6.62
C SER A 71 5.64 4.37 -5.74
N GLU A 72 5.44 3.06 -5.67
CA GLU A 72 4.43 2.48 -4.79
C GLU A 72 4.65 2.87 -3.32
N ILE A 73 3.54 3.16 -2.64
CA ILE A 73 3.52 3.54 -1.24
C ILE A 73 2.83 2.41 -0.50
N LEU A 74 3.56 1.69 0.33
CA LEU A 74 3.10 0.44 0.92
C LEU A 74 3.57 0.32 2.36
N LEU A 75 2.67 -0.15 3.23
CA LEU A 75 2.99 -0.55 4.59
C LEU A 75 2.91 -2.07 4.69
N PHE A 76 3.97 -2.67 5.25
CA PHE A 76 4.16 -4.10 5.36
C PHE A 76 4.28 -4.53 6.81
N VAL A 77 3.82 -5.74 7.08
CA VAL A 77 4.28 -6.53 8.22
C VAL A 77 4.65 -7.91 7.71
N THR A 78 5.92 -8.27 7.87
CA THR A 78 6.50 -9.48 7.30
C THR A 78 6.82 -10.47 8.41
N HIS A 79 6.36 -11.70 8.24
CA HIS A 79 6.69 -12.85 9.07
C HIS A 79 7.74 -13.71 8.35
N ARG A 80 8.69 -14.23 9.13
CA ARG A 80 9.70 -15.19 8.69
C ARG A 80 9.78 -16.33 9.71
N PRO A 81 10.04 -17.59 9.29
CA PRO A 81 10.15 -18.69 10.23
C PRO A 81 11.20 -18.41 11.31
N SER A 82 10.85 -18.70 12.57
CA SER A 82 11.74 -18.54 13.75
C SER A 82 12.27 -17.11 13.98
N LYS A 83 11.62 -16.08 13.42
CA LYS A 83 11.95 -14.66 13.66
C LYS A 83 10.73 -13.90 14.14
N ALA A 84 10.97 -12.79 14.84
CA ALA A 84 9.92 -11.82 15.14
C ALA A 84 9.40 -11.19 13.84
N PRO A 85 8.13 -10.79 13.78
CA PRO A 85 7.61 -10.03 12.64
C PRO A 85 8.27 -8.65 12.55
N GLU A 86 8.36 -8.12 11.33
CA GLU A 86 9.04 -6.85 11.01
C GLU A 86 8.06 -5.90 10.32
N VAL A 87 7.99 -4.66 10.79
CA VAL A 87 7.22 -3.57 10.18
C VAL A 87 8.12 -2.79 9.24
N MET A 88 7.66 -2.59 8.00
CA MET A 88 8.38 -1.80 7.02
C MET A 88 7.42 -0.88 6.26
N PHE A 89 7.84 0.35 6.04
CA PHE A 89 7.15 1.31 5.18
C PHE A 89 7.99 1.65 3.96
N MET A 90 7.39 1.55 2.76
CA MET A 90 7.97 2.11 1.55
C MET A 90 7.33 3.46 1.24
N GLY A 91 8.14 4.52 1.26
CA GLY A 91 7.71 5.88 0.97
C GLY A 91 7.58 6.19 -0.53
N GLY A 92 8.08 5.34 -1.42
CA GLY A 92 8.07 5.60 -2.86
C GLY A 92 8.90 6.82 -3.28
N TYR A 93 9.91 7.15 -2.46
CA TYR A 93 10.96 8.12 -2.73
C TYR A 93 12.14 7.85 -1.77
N PRO A 94 13.37 8.27 -2.10
CA PRO A 94 14.48 8.22 -1.16
C PRO A 94 14.27 9.24 -0.01
N PHE A 95 14.30 8.78 1.23
CA PHE A 95 14.18 9.64 2.41
C PHE A 95 15.38 10.59 2.54
N ALA A 96 15.18 11.71 3.23
CA ALA A 96 16.26 12.63 3.51
C ALA A 96 17.30 11.98 4.45
N PRO A 97 18.61 12.17 4.20
CA PRO A 97 19.65 11.62 5.07
C PRO A 97 19.45 12.03 6.53
N GLY A 98 19.54 11.06 7.45
CA GLY A 98 19.38 11.28 8.90
C GLY A 98 17.94 11.59 9.34
N SER A 99 16.94 11.48 8.46
CA SER A 99 15.54 11.63 8.84
C SER A 99 14.93 10.32 9.33
N THR A 100 13.87 10.43 10.12
CA THR A 100 12.99 9.32 10.49
C THR A 100 11.63 9.48 9.80
N VAL A 101 10.84 8.41 9.83
CA VAL A 101 9.40 8.47 9.57
C VAL A 101 8.67 8.33 10.90
N GLU A 102 7.78 9.26 11.21
CA GLU A 102 6.89 9.11 12.36
C GLU A 102 5.71 8.20 11.95
N LEU A 103 5.51 7.09 12.66
CA LEU A 103 4.33 6.25 12.56
C LEU A 103 3.41 6.59 13.74
N LYS A 104 2.21 7.08 13.45
CA LYS A 104 1.22 7.47 14.46
C LYS A 104 -0.08 6.72 14.26
N VAL A 105 -0.45 5.89 15.24
CA VAL A 105 -1.72 5.16 15.24
C VAL A 105 -2.83 6.09 15.73
N SER A 106 -4.05 5.92 15.23
CA SER A 106 -5.19 6.76 15.61
C SER A 106 -5.55 6.72 17.10
N THR A 107 -5.08 5.71 17.84
CA THR A 107 -5.15 5.64 19.31
C THR A 107 -4.24 6.64 20.03
N GLY A 108 -3.34 7.31 19.31
CA GLY A 108 -2.42 8.33 19.83
C GLY A 108 -1.00 7.84 20.07
N GLN A 109 -0.74 6.53 19.98
CA GLN A 109 0.62 5.98 20.08
C GLN A 109 1.45 6.37 18.85
N ALA A 110 2.70 6.76 19.08
CA ALA A 110 3.63 7.18 18.03
C ALA A 110 5.00 6.51 18.18
N PHE A 111 5.64 6.24 17.05
CA PHE A 111 6.92 5.55 16.93
C PHE A 111 7.76 6.19 15.84
N ASN A 112 9.10 6.09 15.96
CA ASN A 112 10.01 6.53 14.91
C ASN A 112 10.55 5.32 14.16
N LEU A 113 10.42 5.35 12.84
CA LEU A 113 11.03 4.39 11.92
C LEU A 113 12.32 4.99 11.33
N PHE A 114 13.35 4.16 11.24
CA PHE A 114 14.66 4.53 10.72
C PHE A 114 14.71 4.32 9.22
N THR A 115 15.18 5.33 8.49
CA THR A 115 15.12 5.36 7.03
C THR A 115 16.39 4.79 6.38
N ASN A 116 16.22 4.04 5.29
CA ASN A 116 17.30 3.64 4.38
C ASN A 116 16.75 3.53 2.95
N GLY A 117 17.29 4.31 2.03
CA GLY A 117 16.76 4.41 0.67
C GLY A 117 15.31 4.88 0.68
N GLU A 118 14.41 4.07 0.09
CA GLU A 118 12.96 4.34 0.10
C GLU A 118 12.19 3.63 1.22
N GLY A 119 12.89 2.85 2.05
CA GLY A 119 12.29 2.09 3.14
C GLY A 119 12.49 2.76 4.51
N ALA A 120 11.58 2.46 5.43
CA ALA A 120 11.70 2.80 6.84
C ALA A 120 11.28 1.60 7.71
N TRP A 121 12.07 1.29 8.73
CA TRP A 121 11.89 0.12 9.61
C TRP A 121 11.83 0.52 11.08
N ALA A 122 11.20 -0.29 11.93
CA ALA A 122 11.31 -0.11 13.37
C ALA A 122 12.77 -0.26 13.84
N GLY A 123 13.08 0.30 15.03
CA GLY A 123 14.45 0.26 15.57
C GLY A 123 14.87 -1.10 16.11
N SER A 124 13.91 -1.94 16.50
CA SER A 124 14.17 -3.26 17.06
C SER A 124 12.93 -4.18 16.98
N PRO A 125 13.10 -5.50 17.15
CA PRO A 125 11.98 -6.45 17.22
C PRO A 125 10.97 -6.14 18.34
N GLU A 126 11.40 -5.53 19.44
CA GLU A 126 10.50 -5.11 20.52
C GLU A 126 9.64 -3.92 20.11
N ASP A 127 10.18 -3.00 19.30
CA ASP A 127 9.42 -1.87 18.77
C ASP A 127 8.46 -2.33 17.66
N ASP A 128 8.85 -3.30 16.83
CA ASP A 128 7.93 -3.97 15.90
C ASP A 128 6.72 -4.57 16.64
N ALA A 129 6.97 -5.31 17.73
CA ALA A 129 5.89 -5.90 18.52
C ALA A 129 4.94 -4.84 19.12
N LYS A 130 5.48 -3.71 19.60
CA LYS A 130 4.66 -2.59 20.12
C LYS A 130 3.85 -1.91 19.01
N ILE A 131 4.45 -1.70 17.84
CA ILE A 131 3.77 -1.10 16.68
C ILE A 131 2.63 -2.01 16.23
N ILE A 132 2.88 -3.31 16.06
CA ILE A 132 1.86 -4.28 15.65
C ILE A 132 0.73 -4.33 16.68
N ALA A 133 1.05 -4.35 17.97
CA ALA A 133 0.03 -4.31 19.02
C ALA A 133 -0.82 -3.02 18.97
N ALA A 134 -0.18 -1.85 18.77
CA ALA A 134 -0.88 -0.58 18.62
C ALA A 134 -1.79 -0.58 17.37
N MET A 135 -1.29 -1.09 16.24
CA MET A 135 -2.05 -1.21 14.99
C MET A 135 -3.25 -2.17 15.12
N LYS A 136 -3.13 -3.27 15.88
CA LYS A 136 -4.28 -4.16 16.17
C LYS A 136 -5.40 -3.45 16.94
N ALA A 137 -5.08 -2.40 17.69
CA ALA A 137 -6.05 -1.61 18.47
C ALA A 137 -6.55 -0.35 17.74
N GLY A 138 -5.94 0.03 16.62
CA GLY A 138 -6.24 1.26 15.89
C GLY A 138 -7.21 1.08 14.72
N ALA A 139 -7.78 2.19 14.27
CA ALA A 139 -8.62 2.24 13.06
C ALA A 139 -7.82 2.62 11.81
N ASP A 140 -6.79 3.44 11.98
CA ASP A 140 -5.88 3.91 10.95
C ASP A 140 -4.50 4.22 11.54
N VAL A 141 -3.51 4.33 10.66
CA VAL A 141 -2.15 4.75 10.99
C VAL A 141 -1.67 5.77 9.97
N THR A 142 -1.08 6.86 10.43
CA THR A 142 -0.48 7.89 9.57
C THR A 142 1.03 7.83 9.67
N LEU A 143 1.70 7.79 8.51
CA LEU A 143 3.14 7.81 8.41
C LEU A 143 3.60 9.15 7.82
N THR A 144 4.42 9.88 8.58
CA THR A 144 4.92 11.20 8.22
C THR A 144 6.41 11.12 7.92
N GLY A 145 6.80 11.44 6.68
CA GLY A 145 8.18 11.34 6.22
C GLY A 145 8.68 12.59 5.50
N ARG A 146 9.99 12.67 5.29
CA ARG A 146 10.62 13.73 4.49
C ARG A 146 11.49 13.14 3.39
N SER A 147 11.16 13.45 2.15
CA SER A 147 11.98 13.08 0.98
C SER A 147 13.32 13.80 0.96
N SER A 148 14.31 13.22 0.31
CA SER A 148 15.63 13.84 0.03
C SER A 148 15.52 15.17 -0.72
N ARG A 149 14.41 15.41 -1.43
CA ARG A 149 14.09 16.65 -2.15
C ARG A 149 13.39 17.71 -1.28
N GLY A 150 13.19 17.43 0.00
CA GLY A 150 12.62 18.34 0.99
C GLY A 150 11.09 18.43 1.01
N THR A 151 10.38 17.55 0.28
CA THR A 151 8.91 17.42 0.43
C THR A 151 8.60 16.59 1.67
N GLN A 152 7.69 17.08 2.52
CA GLN A 152 7.09 16.32 3.60
C GLN A 152 5.85 15.58 3.08
N THR A 153 5.70 14.32 3.46
CA THR A 153 4.53 13.50 3.10
C THR A 153 3.85 13.00 4.35
N GLU A 154 2.54 12.87 4.27
CA GLU A 154 1.69 12.23 5.28
C GLU A 154 0.83 11.20 4.54
N ASP A 155 1.04 9.93 4.84
CA ASP A 155 0.35 8.79 4.22
C ASP A 155 -0.49 8.08 5.27
N THR A 156 -1.81 8.08 5.11
CA THR A 156 -2.75 7.44 6.03
C THR A 156 -3.20 6.09 5.48
N PHE A 157 -3.02 5.04 6.27
CA PHE A 157 -3.37 3.67 5.96
C PHE A 157 -4.53 3.20 6.84
N SER A 158 -5.45 2.45 6.24
CA SER A 158 -6.53 1.80 6.99
C SER A 158 -5.99 0.60 7.77
N LEU A 159 -6.47 0.41 9.00
CA LEU A 159 -6.21 -0.79 9.79
C LEU A 159 -7.41 -1.76 9.78
N MET A 160 -8.43 -1.50 8.96
CA MET A 160 -9.54 -2.44 8.75
C MET A 160 -9.03 -3.74 8.12
N GLY A 161 -9.22 -4.85 8.85
CA GLY A 161 -8.74 -6.17 8.43
C GLY A 161 -7.29 -6.48 8.83
N PHE A 162 -6.57 -5.54 9.46
CA PHE A 162 -5.17 -5.74 9.86
C PHE A 162 -4.99 -6.98 10.74
N THR A 163 -5.75 -7.12 11.82
CA THR A 163 -5.63 -8.26 12.74
C THR A 163 -5.82 -9.60 12.03
N ALA A 164 -6.84 -9.72 11.18
CA ALA A 164 -7.10 -10.93 10.40
C ALA A 164 -5.95 -11.24 9.43
N ALA A 165 -5.45 -10.22 8.71
CA ALA A 165 -4.32 -10.37 7.79
C ALA A 165 -3.05 -10.83 8.51
N MET A 166 -2.75 -10.26 9.68
CA MET A 166 -1.56 -10.61 10.46
C MET A 166 -1.64 -12.03 11.02
N ASP A 167 -2.81 -12.43 11.52
CA ASP A 167 -3.00 -13.77 12.06
C ASP A 167 -2.92 -14.83 10.95
N GLU A 168 -3.45 -14.53 9.75
CA GLU A 168 -3.32 -15.41 8.58
C GLU A 168 -1.86 -15.48 8.07
N ALA A 169 -1.16 -14.33 7.94
CA ALA A 169 0.25 -14.31 7.57
C ALA A 169 1.12 -15.12 8.56
N ALA A 170 0.92 -14.91 9.87
CA ALA A 170 1.61 -15.65 10.91
C ALA A 170 1.34 -17.15 10.84
N LYS A 171 0.09 -17.56 10.56
CA LYS A 171 -0.29 -18.96 10.41
C LYS A 171 0.38 -19.62 9.20
N ARG A 172 0.48 -18.89 8.07
CA ARG A 172 1.12 -19.37 6.84
C ARG A 172 2.64 -19.48 6.94
N CYS A 173 3.24 -18.74 7.87
CA CYS A 173 4.70 -18.64 8.04
C CYS A 173 5.28 -19.55 9.13
N LYS A 174 4.49 -20.50 9.63
CA LYS A 174 4.94 -21.52 10.57
C LYS A 174 5.75 -22.61 9.88
#